data_AF-A0A9D9S6E0-F1
#
_entry.id   AF-A0A9D9S6E0-F1
#
_cell.length_a   1.000
_cell.length_b   1.000
_cell.length_c   1.000
_cell.angle_alpha   90.00
_cell.angle_beta   90.00
_cell.angle_gamma   90.00
#
_symmetry.space_group_name_H-M   'P 1'
#
loop_
_entity.id
_entity.type
_entity.pdbx_description
1 polymer ?
#
loop_
_entity_poly.entity_id
_entity_poly.type
_entity_poly.pdbx_seq_one_letter_code
_entity_poly.pdbx_strand_id
1 'polypeptide(L)'
;MVIHTLPADAFGDRFTLDELPLARIPAGYAVQMLDTDKLLDRATGTFLPVRSAALSGIFDSFDAAYAAAHEWVGNHCPNPDEHRLAIVPASFDNLLNRHVLIYGVLCGQP
;
A
#
# COMPACT_ATOMS: atom_id res chain seq x y z
N MET A 1 -5.42 -0.74 -25.12
CA MET A 1 -5.39 -0.72 -23.65
C MET A 1 -5.99 0.61 -23.24
N VAL A 2 -7.18 0.61 -22.65
CA VAL A 2 -7.82 1.86 -22.22
C VAL A 2 -7.13 2.25 -20.92
N ILE A 3 -6.38 3.35 -20.94
CA ILE A 3 -5.74 3.88 -19.73
C ILE A 3 -6.85 4.56 -18.95
N HIS A 4 -7.46 3.86 -17.99
CA HIS A 4 -8.39 4.49 -17.06
C HIS A 4 -7.58 5.34 -16.10
N THR A 5 -7.71 6.67 -16.22
CA THR A 5 -7.10 7.60 -15.27
C THR A 5 -7.88 7.49 -13.96
N LEU A 6 -7.29 6.85 -12.95
CA LEU A 6 -7.82 6.86 -11.60
C LEU A 6 -7.62 8.25 -10.98
N PRO A 7 -8.48 8.68 -10.05
CA PRO A 7 -8.26 9.91 -9.32
C PRO A 7 -7.00 9.83 -8.44
N ALA A 8 -6.44 10.98 -8.07
CA ALA A 8 -5.17 11.05 -7.33
C ALA A 8 -5.25 10.43 -5.92
N ASP A 9 -6.46 10.36 -5.37
CA ASP A 9 -6.82 9.82 -4.05
C ASP A 9 -7.44 8.41 -4.14
N ALA A 10 -7.38 7.74 -5.30
CA ALA A 10 -8.00 6.43 -5.51
C ALA A 10 -7.58 5.38 -4.46
N PHE A 11 -6.34 5.46 -3.97
CA PHE A 11 -5.78 4.53 -3.00
C PHE A 11 -5.63 5.14 -1.60
N GLY A 12 -6.37 6.22 -1.32
CA GLY A 12 -6.22 7.08 -0.16
C GLY A 12 -5.52 8.40 -0.49
N ASP A 13 -5.66 9.38 0.41
CA ASP A 13 -4.99 10.67 0.28
C ASP A 13 -3.46 10.51 0.20
N ARG A 14 -2.83 11.38 -0.58
CA ARG A 14 -1.36 11.47 -0.59
C ARG A 14 -0.87 11.99 0.75
N PHE A 15 0.14 11.33 1.30
CA PHE A 15 0.79 11.73 2.54
C PHE A 15 2.32 11.56 2.47
N THR A 16 3.02 12.29 3.34
CA THR A 16 4.46 12.14 3.56
C THR A 16 4.70 11.44 4.89
N LEU A 17 5.58 10.43 4.92
CA LEU A 17 5.82 9.60 6.11
C LEU A 17 6.30 10.40 7.33
N ASP A 18 7.14 11.41 7.10
CA ASP A 18 7.71 12.31 8.11
C ASP A 18 6.70 13.29 8.73
N GLU A 19 5.57 13.52 8.07
CA GLU A 19 4.51 14.41 8.56
C GLU A 19 3.44 13.66 9.37
N LEU A 20 3.46 12.33 9.36
CA LEU A 20 2.47 11.51 10.04
C LEU A 20 2.85 11.27 11.52
N PRO A 21 1.89 11.38 12.46
CA PRO A 21 2.11 11.09 13.88
C PRO A 21 2.13 9.57 14.13
N LEU A 22 3.07 8.86 13.49
CA LEU A 22 3.14 7.41 13.53
C LEU A 22 3.77 6.91 14.83
N ALA A 23 3.19 5.86 15.41
CA ALA A 23 3.74 5.19 16.59
C ALA A 23 5.07 4.47 16.32
N ARG A 24 5.43 4.27 15.05
CA ARG A 24 6.64 3.59 14.59
C ARG A 24 7.21 4.30 13.38
N ILE A 25 8.54 4.25 13.24
CA ILE A 25 9.22 4.78 12.06
C ILE A 25 8.86 3.88 10.86
N PRO A 26 8.20 4.42 9.82
CA PRO A 26 7.94 3.69 8.60
C PRO A 26 9.23 3.53 7.80
N ALA A 27 9.37 2.41 7.09
CA ALA A 27 10.43 2.22 6.11
C ALA A 27 10.01 2.65 4.71
N GLY A 28 8.71 2.75 4.45
CA GLY A 28 8.15 3.14 3.16
C GLY A 28 6.64 3.01 3.11
N TYR A 29 6.13 2.81 1.90
CA TYR A 29 4.72 2.69 1.58
C TYR A 29 4.42 1.25 1.15
N ALA A 30 3.22 0.73 1.45
CA ALA A 30 2.76 -0.55 0.97
C ALA A 30 1.37 -0.42 0.34
N VAL A 31 1.11 -1.19 -0.71
CA VAL A 31 -0.24 -1.32 -1.31
C VAL A 31 -0.92 -2.51 -0.65
N GLN A 32 -1.95 -2.26 0.14
CA GLN A 32 -2.73 -3.27 0.83
C GLN A 32 -4.02 -3.57 0.06
N MET A 33 -4.38 -4.86 0.02
CA MET A 33 -5.73 -5.28 -0.36
C MET A 33 -6.63 -5.25 0.89
N LEU A 34 -7.62 -4.36 0.88
CA LEU A 34 -8.56 -4.16 1.99
C LEU A 34 -9.31 -5.46 2.31
N ASP A 35 -9.72 -5.61 3.57
CA ASP A 35 -10.35 -6.82 4.13
C ASP A 35 -9.47 -8.08 4.10
N THR A 36 -8.19 -7.95 3.73
CA THR A 36 -7.22 -9.05 3.72
C THR A 36 -5.93 -8.69 4.43
N ASP A 37 -5.11 -9.71 4.71
CA ASP A 37 -3.76 -9.56 5.24
C ASP A 37 -2.70 -9.56 4.11
N LYS A 38 -3.03 -9.09 2.90
CA LYS A 38 -2.13 -9.16 1.74
C LYS A 38 -1.62 -7.80 1.30
N LEU A 39 -0.35 -7.79 0.88
CA LEU A 39 0.30 -6.66 0.24
C LEU A 39 0.70 -7.00 -1.19
N LEU A 40 0.70 -5.99 -2.04
CA LEU A 40 1.24 -6.11 -3.39
C LEU A 40 2.74 -6.28 -3.31
N ASP A 41 3.24 -7.38 -3.84
CA ASP A 41 4.66 -7.61 -4.03
C ASP A 41 5.18 -6.76 -5.18
N ARG A 42 6.21 -5.96 -4.93
CA ARG A 42 6.76 -5.02 -5.91
C ARG A 42 7.53 -5.71 -7.04
N ALA A 43 7.99 -6.94 -6.84
CA ALA A 43 8.79 -7.66 -7.81
C ALA A 43 7.91 -8.47 -8.78
N THR A 44 6.80 -9.03 -8.30
CA THR A 44 5.92 -9.89 -9.09
C THR A 44 4.60 -9.24 -9.48
N GLY A 45 4.20 -8.15 -8.83
CA GLY A 45 2.88 -7.53 -9.02
C GLY A 45 1.74 -8.41 -8.49
N THR A 46 2.01 -9.34 -7.57
CA THR A 46 1.00 -10.24 -6.99
C THR A 46 0.79 -9.98 -5.50
N PHE A 47 -0.42 -10.23 -5.02
CA PHE A 47 -0.74 -10.06 -3.60
C PHE A 47 -0.27 -11.26 -2.77
N LEU A 48 0.67 -11.04 -1.86
CA LEU A 48 1.18 -12.05 -0.92
C LEU A 48 0.78 -11.69 0.52
N PRO A 49 0.62 -12.69 1.41
CA PRO A 49 0.36 -12.44 2.83
C PRO A 49 1.48 -11.60 3.46
N VAL A 50 1.13 -10.66 4.35
CA VAL A 50 2.05 -9.79 5.13
C VAL A 50 3.14 -10.59 5.85
N ARG A 51 2.83 -11.83 6.23
CA ARG A 51 3.72 -12.76 6.94
C ARG A 51 4.61 -13.59 6.01
N SER A 52 4.49 -13.44 4.71
CA SER A 52 5.33 -14.14 3.75
C SER A 52 6.75 -13.59 3.80
N ALA A 53 7.73 -14.47 4.01
CA ALA A 53 9.14 -14.10 3.96
C ALA A 53 9.62 -13.77 2.53
N ALA A 54 8.88 -14.21 1.51
CA ALA A 54 9.17 -13.92 0.11
C ALA A 54 8.60 -12.57 -0.36
N LEU A 55 7.74 -11.94 0.44
CA LEU A 55 7.12 -10.66 0.07
C LEU A 55 8.16 -9.54 0.09
N SER A 56 8.16 -8.73 -0.96
CA SER A 56 8.85 -7.45 -1.07
C SER A 56 7.80 -6.36 -1.27
N GLY A 57 7.12 -5.97 -0.19
CA GLY A 57 5.93 -5.11 -0.24
C GLY A 57 6.16 -3.64 0.07
N ILE A 58 7.41 -3.20 0.23
CA ILE A 58 7.77 -1.83 0.61
C ILE A 58 8.28 -1.05 -0.62
N PHE A 59 7.59 0.04 -0.89
CA PHE A 59 7.90 1.03 -1.92
C PHE A 59 8.55 2.26 -1.28
N ASP A 60 9.55 2.83 -1.95
CA ASP A 60 10.35 3.95 -1.44
C ASP A 60 9.60 5.29 -1.49
N SER A 61 8.51 5.38 -2.26
CA SER A 61 7.68 6.58 -2.38
C SER A 61 6.20 6.26 -2.58
N PHE A 62 5.33 7.21 -2.24
CA PHE A 62 3.90 7.13 -2.51
C PHE A 62 3.62 6.96 -4.02
N ASP A 63 4.36 7.70 -4.87
CA ASP A 63 4.21 7.62 -6.32
C ASP A 63 4.52 6.23 -6.87
N ALA A 64 5.56 5.57 -6.34
CA ALA A 64 5.89 4.21 -6.74
C ALA A 64 4.80 3.21 -6.33
N ALA A 65 4.25 3.36 -5.12
CA ALA A 65 3.12 2.55 -4.66
C ALA A 65 1.85 2.81 -5.50
N TYR A 66 1.57 4.08 -5.83
CA TYR A 66 0.44 4.49 -6.65
C TYR A 66 0.54 3.90 -8.06
N ALA A 67 1.71 4.01 -8.70
CA ALA A 67 1.92 3.45 -10.03
C ALA A 67 1.71 1.94 -10.07
N ALA A 68 2.23 1.22 -9.07
CA ALA A 68 2.06 -0.23 -8.97
C ALA A 68 0.59 -0.63 -8.71
N ALA A 69 -0.11 0.11 -7.85
CA ALA A 69 -1.54 -0.10 -7.60
C ALA A 69 -2.37 0.19 -8.85
N HIS A 70 -2.10 1.30 -9.55
CA HIS A 70 -2.77 1.69 -10.78
C HIS A 70 -2.62 0.63 -11.87
N GLU A 71 -1.40 0.13 -12.07
CA GLU A 71 -1.14 -0.97 -13.01
C GLU A 71 -1.90 -2.24 -12.64
N TRP A 72 -1.91 -2.60 -11.35
CA TRP A 72 -2.64 -3.77 -10.89
C TRP A 72 -4.15 -3.66 -11.18
N VAL A 73 -4.75 -2.49 -10.88
CA VAL A 73 -6.16 -2.22 -11.14
C VAL A 73 -6.47 -2.30 -12.63
N GLY A 74 -5.65 -1.67 -13.47
CA GLY A 74 -5.85 -1.70 -14.93
C GLY A 74 -5.81 -3.11 -15.52
N ASN A 75 -5.06 -4.02 -14.89
CA ASN A 75 -4.90 -5.40 -15.35
C ASN A 75 -5.93 -6.38 -14.76
N HIS A 76 -6.48 -6.11 -13.58
CA HIS A 76 -7.29 -7.09 -12.83
C HIS A 76 -8.72 -6.66 -12.55
N CYS A 77 -9.01 -5.36 -12.59
CA CYS A 77 -10.34 -4.83 -12.27
C CYS A 77 -11.10 -4.46 -13.54
N PRO A 78 -12.22 -5.13 -13.87
CA PRO A 78 -13.08 -4.70 -14.97
C PRO A 78 -13.77 -3.37 -14.67
N ASN A 79 -14.00 -3.07 -13.39
CA ASN A 79 -14.44 -1.76 -12.91
C ASN A 79 -13.36 -1.20 -11.95
N PRO A 80 -12.63 -0.13 -12.32
CA PRO A 80 -11.56 0.41 -11.49
C PRO A 80 -12.04 0.84 -10.11
N ASP A 81 -13.26 1.38 -9.96
CA ASP A 81 -13.79 1.87 -8.68
C ASP A 81 -14.02 0.77 -7.62
N GLU A 82 -13.92 -0.51 -7.99
CA GLU A 82 -14.11 -1.66 -7.10
C GLU A 82 -12.80 -2.28 -6.60
N HIS A 83 -11.66 -1.61 -6.79
CA HIS A 83 -10.33 -2.20 -6.61
C HIS A 83 -9.96 -2.66 -5.18
N ARG A 84 -10.57 -2.08 -4.13
CA ARG A 84 -10.32 -2.41 -2.71
C ARG A 84 -8.83 -2.36 -2.32
N LEU A 85 -8.09 -1.39 -2.84
CA LEU A 85 -6.68 -1.19 -2.54
C LEU A 85 -6.50 0.09 -1.72
N ALA A 86 -5.53 0.11 -0.82
CA ALA A 86 -5.13 1.30 -0.09
C ALA A 86 -3.61 1.37 0.03
N ILE A 87 -3.05 2.58 -0.06
CA ILE A 87 -1.63 2.83 0.22
C ILE A 87 -1.49 3.19 1.70
N VAL A 88 -0.64 2.46 2.41
CA VAL A 88 -0.45 2.62 3.86
C VAL A 88 1.03 2.74 4.20
N PRO A 89 1.39 3.45 5.30
CA PRO A 89 2.73 3.39 5.84
C PRO A 89 3.07 1.97 6.28
N ALA A 90 4.27 1.50 5.92
CA ALA A 90 4.72 0.16 6.26
C ALA A 90 6.19 0.14 6.69
N SER A 91 6.54 -0.88 7.46
CA SER A 91 7.92 -1.19 7.82
C SER A 91 8.13 -2.70 7.81
N PHE A 92 9.39 -3.14 7.83
CA PHE A 92 9.73 -4.55 7.95
C PHE A 92 10.32 -4.82 9.33
N ASP A 93 9.72 -5.74 10.06
CA ASP A 93 10.22 -6.17 11.36
C ASP A 93 11.24 -7.30 11.17
N ASN A 94 12.52 -6.96 11.29
CA ASN A 94 13.63 -7.90 11.13
C ASN A 94 13.67 -8.98 12.24
N LEU A 95 13.08 -8.72 13.41
CA LEU A 95 13.04 -9.71 14.50
C LEU A 95 11.96 -10.76 14.25
N LEU A 96 10.81 -10.34 13.73
CA LEU A 96 9.67 -11.20 13.42
C LEU A 96 9.63 -11.68 11.97
N ASN A 97 10.59 -11.24 11.15
CA ASN A 97 10.75 -11.52 9.72
C ASN A 97 9.44 -11.35 8.91
N ARG A 98 8.75 -10.22 9.12
CA ARG A 98 7.46 -9.93 8.48
C ARG A 98 7.22 -8.44 8.28
N HIS A 99 6.30 -8.11 7.38
CA HIS A 99 5.85 -6.75 7.19
C HIS A 99 4.96 -6.30 8.35
N VAL A 100 5.05 -5.02 8.70
CA VAL A 100 4.23 -4.36 9.71
C VAL A 100 3.55 -3.18 9.05
N LEU A 101 2.22 -3.24 8.98
CA LEU A 101 1.41 -2.10 8.57
C LEU A 101 1.28 -1.15 9.74
N ILE A 102 1.63 0.11 9.51
CA ILE A 102 1.59 1.14 10.52
C ILE A 102 0.31 1.94 10.28
N TYR A 103 -0.75 1.49 10.93
CA TYR A 103 -1.98 2.26 10.98
C TYR A 103 -1.78 3.38 12.00
N GLY A 104 -1.59 4.60 11.50
CA GLY A 104 -1.79 5.79 12.31
C GLY A 104 -3.28 6.00 12.49
N VAL A 105 -3.71 6.22 13.73
CA VAL A 105 -4.98 6.93 13.93
C VAL A 105 -4.70 8.32 13.38
N LEU A 106 -5.31 8.69 12.26
CA LEU A 106 -5.53 10.11 11.99
C LEU A 106 -6.28 10.57 13.23
N CYS A 107 -5.59 11.26 14.14
CA CYS A 107 -6.26 11.90 15.27
C CYS A 107 -7.22 12.90 14.64
N GLY A 108 -8.46 12.46 14.41
CA GLY A 108 -9.57 13.35 14.16
C GLY A 108 -9.58 14.28 15.35
N GLN A 109 -9.26 15.54 15.13
CA GLN A 109 -9.63 16.54 16.12
C GLN A 109 -11.15 16.43 16.31
N PRO A 110 -11.61 16.32 17.57
CA PRO A 110 -13.01 16.11 17.90
C PRO A 110 -13.92 17.24 17.42
#